data_AF-A0A2N0ERE1-F1
#
_entry.id   AF-A0A2N0ERE1-F1
#
_cell.length_a   1.000
_cell.length_b   1.000
_cell.length_c   1.000
_cell.angle_alpha   90.00
_cell.angle_beta   90.00
_cell.angle_gamma   90.00
#
_symmetry.space_group_name_H-M   'P 1'
#
loop_
_entity.id
_entity.type
_entity.pdbx_description
1 polymer ?
#
loop_
_entity_poly.entity_id
_entity_poly.type
_entity_poly.pdbx_seq_one_letter_code
_entity_poly.pdbx_strand_id
1 'polypeptide(L)'
;MSKIILFVVLLLVSLPTLGQVGINTTNPQEALHVNGKIRVDDASGRSATSVLGVDATGTLNTMDVGGALEIHNNTIIASGTGYYSVVNVSVTTPTPNTRIDNIDLGVVGANAYKTVIRFTGQTQSFDITGIKDGIEGRHIILLNPMNVNMGVINESNQSLAVNRIITYGSGPSESTSGEGAIELVYDGTRWVVINFRN
;
A
#
# COMPACT_ATOMS: atom_id res chain seq x y z
N MET A 1 -50.76 21.28 -41.73
CA MET A 1 -49.29 21.34 -41.77
C MET A 1 -48.80 20.51 -42.95
N SER A 2 -48.05 21.12 -43.87
CA SER A 2 -47.44 20.38 -44.98
C SER A 2 -46.54 19.28 -44.42
N LYS A 3 -46.59 18.07 -45.00
CA LYS A 3 -45.72 16.95 -44.62
C LYS A 3 -44.24 17.34 -44.62
N ILE A 4 -43.86 18.33 -45.44
CA ILE A 4 -42.51 18.90 -45.52
C ILE A 4 -42.13 19.68 -44.26
N ILE A 5 -43.05 20.45 -43.67
CA ILE A 5 -42.78 21.21 -42.43
C ILE A 5 -42.62 20.25 -41.25
N LEU A 6 -43.44 19.19 -41.20
CA LEU A 6 -43.28 18.14 -40.18
C LEU A 6 -41.95 17.39 -40.34
N PHE A 7 -41.52 17.12 -41.57
CA PHE A 7 -40.24 16.46 -41.85
C PHE A 7 -39.04 17.33 -41.48
N VAL A 8 -39.09 18.64 -41.77
CA VAL A 8 -38.02 19.59 -41.42
C VAL A 8 -37.94 19.80 -39.91
N VAL A 9 -39.08 19.88 -39.21
CA VAL A 9 -39.11 19.99 -37.73
C VAL A 9 -38.63 18.69 -37.07
N LEU A 10 -38.97 17.52 -37.61
CA LEU A 10 -38.47 16.23 -37.11
C LEU A 10 -36.95 16.05 -37.33
N LEU A 11 -36.41 16.62 -38.41
CA LEU A 11 -34.98 16.62 -38.75
C LEU A 11 -34.18 17.61 -37.88
N LEU A 12 -34.78 18.72 -37.47
CA LEU A 12 -34.14 19.74 -36.62
C LEU A 12 -34.24 19.42 -35.11
N VAL A 13 -35.24 18.64 -34.69
CA VAL A 13 -35.43 18.24 -33.28
C VAL A 13 -34.61 16.98 -32.92
N SER A 14 -34.07 16.25 -33.90
CA SER A 14 -33.37 14.97 -33.67
C SER A 14 -31.85 15.05 -33.48
N LEU A 15 -31.24 16.24 -33.37
CA LEU A 15 -29.80 16.35 -33.15
C LEU A 15 -29.44 17.18 -31.92
N PRO A 16 -29.58 16.64 -30.71
CA PRO A 16 -28.68 16.98 -29.63
C PRO A 16 -27.52 15.98 -29.66
N THR A 17 -26.71 15.93 -30.72
CA THR A 17 -25.42 15.22 -30.59
C THR A 17 -24.42 16.22 -30.05
N LEU A 18 -24.35 16.28 -28.71
CA LEU A 18 -23.16 16.69 -27.99
C LEU A 18 -21.95 16.13 -28.75
N GLY A 19 -20.91 16.94 -29.00
CA GLY A 19 -19.76 16.62 -29.86
C GLY A 19 -18.88 15.47 -29.34
N GLN A 20 -19.45 14.28 -29.24
CA GLN A 20 -18.82 13.07 -28.74
C GLN A 20 -18.37 12.20 -29.91
N VAL A 21 -17.18 11.65 -29.81
CA VAL A 21 -16.61 10.71 -30.79
C VAL A 21 -16.69 9.30 -30.20
N GLY A 22 -17.51 8.44 -30.80
CA GLY A 22 -17.57 7.02 -30.49
C GLY A 22 -16.79 6.19 -31.50
N ILE A 23 -15.86 5.36 -31.04
CA ILE A 23 -15.20 4.34 -31.87
C ILE A 23 -15.63 2.97 -31.36
N ASN A 24 -16.26 2.20 -32.25
CA ASN A 24 -16.80 0.86 -31.95
C ASN A 24 -17.84 0.83 -30.80
N THR A 25 -18.56 1.95 -30.63
CA THR A 25 -19.65 2.10 -29.65
C THR A 25 -20.77 2.97 -30.25
N THR A 26 -22.02 2.62 -29.95
CA THR A 26 -23.21 3.36 -30.42
C THR A 26 -23.75 4.33 -29.36
N ASN A 27 -23.23 4.26 -28.13
CA ASN A 27 -23.63 5.12 -27.02
C ASN A 27 -22.38 5.60 -26.26
N PRO A 28 -21.62 6.58 -26.80
CA PRO A 28 -20.47 7.16 -26.11
C PRO A 28 -20.86 7.67 -24.72
N GLN A 29 -20.12 7.26 -23.68
CA GLN A 29 -20.36 7.72 -22.29
C GLN A 29 -19.44 8.89 -21.92
N GLU A 30 -18.46 9.19 -22.77
CA GLU A 30 -17.47 10.25 -22.63
C GLU A 30 -17.32 11.01 -23.95
N ALA A 31 -16.67 12.18 -23.91
CA ALA A 31 -16.40 12.98 -25.12
C ALA A 31 -15.65 12.19 -26.21
N LEU A 32 -14.76 11.29 -25.81
CA LEU A 32 -14.17 10.28 -26.67
C LEU A 32 -14.34 8.92 -25.97
N HIS A 33 -15.12 8.01 -26.57
CA HIS A 33 -15.28 6.65 -26.07
C HIS A 33 -14.80 5.65 -27.12
N VAL A 34 -13.76 4.91 -26.78
CA VAL A 34 -13.21 3.83 -27.61
C VAL A 34 -13.50 2.50 -26.95
N ASN A 35 -14.34 1.68 -27.58
CA ASN A 35 -14.50 0.27 -27.19
C ASN A 35 -13.41 -0.58 -27.89
N GLY A 36 -12.19 -0.49 -27.36
CA GLY A 36 -10.99 -1.07 -27.95
C GLY A 36 -9.72 -0.49 -27.36
N LYS A 37 -8.57 -0.78 -27.99
CA LYS A 37 -7.27 -0.24 -27.57
C LYS A 37 -7.01 1.10 -28.27
N ILE A 38 -6.37 2.02 -27.55
CA ILE A 38 -5.82 3.25 -28.11
C ILE A 38 -4.32 3.04 -28.34
N ARG A 39 -3.82 3.43 -29.53
CA ARG A 39 -2.39 3.49 -29.85
C ARG A 39 -2.01 4.94 -30.12
N VAL A 40 -0.88 5.37 -29.56
CA VAL A 40 -0.30 6.69 -29.76
C VAL A 40 1.07 6.49 -30.39
N ASP A 41 1.25 6.90 -31.64
CA ASP A 41 2.46 6.62 -32.42
C ASP A 41 3.59 7.65 -32.22
N ASP A 42 3.26 8.89 -31.88
CA ASP A 42 4.25 9.94 -31.61
C ASP A 42 4.04 10.58 -30.23
N ALA A 43 4.72 9.99 -29.24
CA ALA A 43 4.86 10.56 -27.90
C ALA A 43 6.30 11.04 -27.63
N SER A 44 7.13 11.10 -28.67
CA SER A 44 8.56 11.40 -28.56
C SER A 44 8.80 12.88 -28.21
N GLY A 45 9.90 13.17 -27.51
CA GLY A 45 10.29 14.56 -27.18
C GLY A 45 9.42 15.25 -26.11
N ARG A 46 8.55 14.51 -25.42
CA ARG A 46 7.69 15.04 -24.34
C ARG A 46 8.06 14.41 -23.00
N SER A 47 8.25 15.24 -21.98
CA SER A 47 8.41 14.78 -20.59
C SER A 47 7.06 14.48 -19.98
N ALA A 48 6.90 13.28 -19.42
CA ALA A 48 5.71 12.94 -18.65
C ALA A 48 5.65 13.76 -17.35
N THR A 49 4.46 14.28 -17.01
CA THR A 49 4.21 15.10 -15.81
C THR A 49 3.19 14.47 -14.85
N SER A 50 2.51 13.40 -15.27
CA SER A 50 1.54 12.67 -14.47
C SER A 50 1.45 11.20 -14.91
N VAL A 51 0.91 10.36 -14.03
CA VAL A 51 0.53 8.99 -14.34
C VAL A 51 -0.94 8.96 -14.74
N LEU A 52 -1.30 8.12 -15.69
CA LEU A 52 -2.69 7.88 -16.08
C LEU A 52 -3.17 6.56 -15.45
N GLY A 53 -4.37 6.60 -14.89
CA GLY A 53 -5.09 5.43 -14.37
C GLY A 53 -6.43 5.26 -15.05
N VAL A 54 -6.99 4.05 -14.94
CA VAL A 54 -8.33 3.73 -15.42
C VAL A 54 -9.21 3.48 -14.20
N ASP A 55 -10.33 4.17 -14.10
CA ASP A 55 -11.27 3.98 -12.99
C ASP A 55 -12.17 2.73 -13.19
N ALA A 56 -13.07 2.48 -12.24
CA ALA A 56 -13.99 1.35 -12.26
C ALA A 56 -14.95 1.35 -13.46
N THR A 57 -15.16 2.50 -14.10
CA THR A 57 -16.01 2.66 -15.29
C THR A 57 -15.23 2.59 -16.60
N GLY A 58 -13.90 2.50 -16.55
CA GLY A 58 -13.05 2.44 -17.74
C GLY A 58 -12.58 3.81 -18.24
N THR A 59 -12.82 4.89 -17.50
CA THR A 59 -12.42 6.24 -17.91
C THR A 59 -10.97 6.53 -17.52
N LEU A 60 -10.22 7.13 -18.44
CA LEU A 60 -8.83 7.50 -18.25
C LEU A 60 -8.74 8.82 -17.49
N ASN A 61 -8.06 8.82 -16.34
CA ASN A 61 -7.87 9.99 -15.49
C ASN A 61 -6.41 10.14 -15.09
N THR A 62 -6.00 11.36 -14.74
CA THR A 62 -4.70 11.56 -14.05
C THR A 62 -4.80 10.98 -12.64
N MET A 63 -3.81 10.18 -12.27
CA MET A 63 -3.68 9.66 -10.92
C MET A 63 -2.95 10.68 -10.05
N ASP A 64 -3.57 11.09 -8.95
CA ASP A 64 -2.86 11.79 -7.89
C ASP A 64 -2.01 10.77 -7.12
N VAL A 65 -0.70 10.92 -7.22
CA VAL A 65 0.28 10.05 -6.54
C VAL A 65 0.79 10.67 -5.24
N GLY A 66 0.24 11.81 -4.80
CA GLY A 66 0.40 12.35 -3.44
C GLY A 66 1.84 12.60 -2.98
N GLY A 67 2.79 12.71 -3.92
CA GLY A 67 4.22 12.78 -3.61
C GLY A 67 4.86 11.46 -3.14
N ALA A 68 4.17 10.32 -3.31
CA ALA A 68 4.76 8.98 -3.11
C ALA A 68 5.54 8.49 -4.34
N LEU A 69 5.19 8.99 -5.53
CA LEU A 69 5.89 8.74 -6.77
C LEU A 69 6.25 10.08 -7.45
N GLU A 70 7.50 10.24 -7.88
CA GLU A 70 7.96 11.30 -8.77
C GLU A 70 8.19 10.73 -10.17
N ILE A 71 7.98 11.56 -11.19
CA ILE A 71 8.33 11.23 -12.57
C ILE A 71 9.60 12.00 -12.93
N HIS A 72 10.70 11.28 -13.09
CA HIS A 72 11.99 11.83 -13.48
C HIS A 72 12.41 11.24 -14.83
N ASN A 73 12.56 12.09 -15.86
CA ASN A 73 12.97 11.67 -17.20
C ASN A 73 12.18 10.46 -17.71
N ASN A 74 10.85 10.55 -17.63
CA ASN A 74 9.92 9.50 -18.06
C ASN A 74 10.06 8.16 -17.28
N THR A 75 10.72 8.18 -16.13
CA THR A 75 10.81 7.06 -15.18
C THR A 75 10.00 7.39 -13.93
N ILE A 76 9.17 6.46 -13.49
CA ILE A 76 8.50 6.56 -12.18
C ILE A 76 9.50 6.13 -11.11
N ILE A 77 9.73 7.00 -10.13
CA ILE A 77 10.62 6.78 -9.00
C ILE A 77 9.80 7.01 -7.73
N ALA A 78 10.01 6.22 -6.68
CA ALA A 78 9.43 6.53 -5.38
C ALA A 78 10.05 7.83 -4.84
N SER A 79 9.22 8.78 -4.41
CA SER A 79 9.65 10.11 -4.02
C SER A 79 9.62 10.36 -2.52
N GLY A 80 10.59 11.15 -2.05
CA GLY A 80 10.66 11.66 -0.68
C GLY A 80 10.88 10.60 0.43
N THR A 81 10.70 11.03 1.67
CA THR A 81 10.48 10.11 2.80
C THR A 81 9.05 9.59 2.65
N GLY A 82 8.88 8.31 2.29
CA GLY A 82 7.55 7.72 2.19
C GLY A 82 6.72 8.02 3.45
N TYR A 83 5.47 8.43 3.29
CA TYR A 83 4.56 8.57 4.43
C TYR A 83 4.48 7.23 5.15
N TYR A 84 4.88 7.20 6.42
CA TYR A 84 4.68 6.02 7.25
C TYR A 84 3.20 5.89 7.60
N SER A 85 2.53 4.96 6.93
CA SER A 85 1.17 4.57 7.26
C SER A 85 1.19 3.77 8.57
N VAL A 86 0.40 4.22 9.54
CA VAL A 86 0.34 3.61 10.89
C VAL A 86 -0.95 2.82 11.06
N VAL A 87 -0.88 1.71 11.77
CA VAL A 87 -2.03 0.96 12.28
C VAL A 87 -1.82 0.60 13.75
N ASN A 88 -2.89 0.59 14.53
CA ASN A 88 -2.86 0.09 15.90
C ASN A 88 -3.19 -1.41 15.89
N VAL A 89 -2.36 -2.22 16.56
CA VAL A 89 -2.59 -3.66 16.77
C VAL A 89 -2.61 -3.92 18.27
N SER A 90 -3.72 -4.44 18.77
CA SER A 90 -3.83 -4.76 20.20
C SER A 90 -3.11 -6.06 20.53
N VAL A 91 -2.32 -6.06 21.60
CA VAL A 91 -1.68 -7.23 22.19
C VAL A 91 -2.10 -7.36 23.65
N THR A 92 -2.26 -8.60 24.12
CA THR A 92 -2.63 -8.89 25.51
C THR A 92 -1.43 -9.51 26.22
N THR A 93 -1.02 -8.90 27.33
CA THR A 93 0.17 -9.29 28.10
C THR A 93 -0.21 -9.68 29.53
N PRO A 94 -0.80 -10.88 29.74
CA PRO A 94 -1.39 -11.26 31.03
C PRO A 94 -0.35 -11.42 32.14
N THR A 95 0.90 -11.69 31.79
CA THR A 95 2.01 -11.89 32.73
C THR A 95 3.24 -11.10 32.29
N PRO A 96 4.17 -10.76 33.21
CA PRO A 96 5.49 -10.31 32.82
C PRO A 96 6.15 -11.30 31.85
N ASN A 97 6.85 -10.78 30.83
CA ASN A 97 7.53 -11.56 29.79
C ASN A 97 6.57 -12.47 29.01
N THR A 98 5.37 -11.96 28.70
CA THR A 98 4.44 -12.66 27.80
C THR A 98 5.13 -12.91 26.47
N ARG A 99 5.14 -14.16 26.01
CA ARG A 99 5.75 -14.53 24.73
C ARG A 99 4.68 -14.69 23.66
N ILE A 100 4.89 -14.06 22.50
CA ILE A 100 3.97 -14.11 21.36
C ILE A 100 4.68 -14.78 20.19
N ASP A 101 4.22 -15.97 19.84
CA ASP A 101 4.78 -16.78 18.76
C ASP A 101 3.98 -16.61 17.47
N ASN A 102 4.69 -16.44 16.34
CA ASN A 102 4.10 -16.28 15.02
C ASN A 102 2.97 -15.23 15.01
N ILE A 103 3.23 -14.03 15.54
CA ILE A 103 2.21 -12.98 15.60
C ILE A 103 1.72 -12.67 14.18
N ASP A 104 0.40 -12.67 14.01
CA ASP A 104 -0.22 -12.25 12.76
C ASP A 104 -0.46 -10.75 12.82
N LEU A 105 0.30 -10.01 12.02
CA LEU A 105 0.17 -8.57 11.88
C LEU A 105 -0.64 -8.19 10.63
N GLY A 106 -1.16 -9.15 9.87
CA GLY A 106 -1.91 -8.91 8.64
C GLY A 106 -1.07 -8.27 7.53
N VAL A 107 0.25 -8.53 7.49
CA VAL A 107 1.21 -7.90 6.56
C VAL A 107 0.99 -8.26 5.09
N VAL A 108 0.17 -9.29 4.81
CA VAL A 108 -0.29 -9.65 3.46
C VAL A 108 -1.79 -9.37 3.25
N GLY A 109 -2.49 -8.90 4.28
CA GLY A 109 -3.94 -8.69 4.30
C GLY A 109 -4.29 -7.25 4.64
N ALA A 110 -5.06 -7.05 5.72
CA ALA A 110 -5.58 -5.74 6.13
C ALA A 110 -4.48 -4.67 6.32
N ASN A 111 -3.26 -5.09 6.65
CA ASN A 111 -2.11 -4.22 6.90
C ASN A 111 -1.05 -4.31 5.79
N ALA A 112 -1.41 -4.79 4.58
CA ALA A 112 -0.49 -4.98 3.47
C ALA A 112 0.28 -3.70 3.07
N TYR A 113 -0.27 -2.52 3.32
CA TYR A 113 0.35 -1.24 3.00
C TYR A 113 0.76 -0.44 4.24
N LYS A 114 0.78 -1.07 5.42
CA LYS A 114 1.16 -0.43 6.69
C LYS A 114 2.64 -0.64 6.96
N THR A 115 3.34 0.46 7.22
CA THR A 115 4.76 0.41 7.56
C THR A 115 4.95 0.39 9.07
N VAL A 116 4.14 1.14 9.83
CA VAL A 116 4.26 1.21 11.29
C VAL A 116 3.12 0.43 11.93
N ILE A 117 3.48 -0.57 12.72
CA ILE A 117 2.58 -1.33 13.57
C ILE A 117 2.75 -0.81 15.00
N ARG A 118 1.78 0.00 15.47
CA ARG A 118 1.76 0.51 16.83
C ARG A 118 1.04 -0.48 17.74
N PHE A 119 1.74 -1.03 18.72
CA PHE A 119 1.11 -1.92 19.69
C PHE A 119 0.30 -1.15 20.75
N THR A 120 -0.87 -1.68 21.07
CA THR A 120 -1.76 -1.16 22.10
C THR A 120 -2.26 -2.27 23.03
N GLY A 121 -2.72 -1.93 24.23
CA GLY A 121 -3.31 -2.90 25.17
C GLY A 121 -2.32 -3.67 26.07
N GLN A 122 -1.02 -3.54 25.81
CA GLN A 122 0.03 -4.08 26.68
C GLN A 122 0.01 -3.40 28.06
N THR A 123 0.05 -4.22 29.09
CA THR A 123 0.14 -3.82 30.51
C THR A 123 1.40 -4.33 31.19
N GLN A 124 2.13 -5.25 30.54
CA GLN A 124 3.37 -5.87 31.02
C GLN A 124 4.34 -6.04 29.85
N SER A 125 5.63 -6.24 30.15
CA SER A 125 6.64 -6.51 29.12
C SER A 125 6.35 -7.80 28.36
N PHE A 126 6.68 -7.82 27.08
CA PHE A 126 6.41 -8.95 26.19
C PHE A 126 7.52 -9.13 25.14
N ASP A 127 7.63 -10.34 24.63
CA ASP A 127 8.60 -10.73 23.60
C ASP A 127 7.90 -11.38 22.39
N ILE A 128 8.31 -10.99 21.19
CA ILE A 128 7.86 -11.57 19.93
C ILE A 128 8.94 -12.53 19.44
N THR A 129 8.55 -13.77 19.12
CA THR A 129 9.51 -14.77 18.61
C THR A 129 9.48 -14.93 17.09
N GLY A 130 8.44 -14.42 16.46
CA GLY A 130 8.29 -14.46 15.01
C GLY A 130 7.01 -13.79 14.53
N ILE A 131 7.01 -13.37 13.28
CA ILE A 131 5.93 -12.64 12.60
C ILE A 131 5.52 -13.44 11.37
N LYS A 132 4.21 -13.67 11.20
CA LYS A 132 3.68 -14.44 10.06
C LYS A 132 3.78 -13.70 8.73
N ASP A 133 3.78 -14.48 7.66
CA ASP A 133 3.56 -14.06 6.28
C ASP A 133 4.55 -12.99 5.78
N GLY A 134 5.84 -13.20 6.05
CA GLY A 134 6.91 -12.36 5.49
C GLY A 134 6.95 -12.40 3.96
N ILE A 135 7.05 -11.22 3.33
CA ILE A 135 7.28 -11.06 1.89
C ILE A 135 8.67 -10.44 1.71
N GLU A 136 9.48 -10.97 0.80
CA GLU A 136 10.83 -10.46 0.54
C GLU A 136 10.85 -8.94 0.32
N GLY A 137 11.75 -8.26 1.02
CA GLY A 137 11.89 -6.80 0.99
C GLY A 137 10.84 -6.05 1.83
N ARG A 138 9.90 -6.74 2.48
CA ARG A 138 8.90 -6.08 3.34
C ARG A 138 9.59 -5.45 4.55
N HIS A 139 9.53 -4.13 4.61
CA HIS A 139 10.00 -3.31 5.72
C HIS A 139 8.81 -2.91 6.63
N ILE A 140 8.95 -3.15 7.94
CA ILE A 140 8.01 -2.69 8.98
C ILE A 140 8.75 -2.11 10.18
N ILE A 141 8.06 -1.24 10.91
CA ILE A 141 8.46 -0.70 12.21
C ILE A 141 7.43 -1.15 13.24
N LEU A 142 7.89 -1.87 14.25
CA LEU A 142 7.12 -2.17 15.46
C LEU A 142 7.31 -1.00 16.42
N LEU A 143 6.23 -0.33 16.80
CA LEU A 143 6.25 0.82 17.69
C LEU A 143 5.59 0.45 19.01
N ASN A 144 6.33 0.63 20.10
CA ASN A 144 5.83 0.49 21.45
C ASN A 144 5.67 1.87 22.11
N PRO A 145 4.43 2.37 22.27
CA PRO A 145 4.16 3.66 22.91
C PRO A 145 3.96 3.56 24.43
N MET A 146 4.23 2.40 25.06
CA MET A 146 3.97 2.18 26.47
C MET A 146 5.26 2.05 27.28
N ASN A 147 5.21 2.38 28.57
CA ASN A 147 6.31 2.27 29.53
C ASN A 147 6.62 0.83 29.99
N VAL A 148 6.34 -0.17 29.15
CA VAL A 148 6.69 -1.58 29.36
C VAL A 148 7.54 -2.05 28.19
N ASN A 149 8.44 -3.00 28.38
CA ASN A 149 9.39 -3.37 27.33
C ASN A 149 8.73 -4.22 26.25
N MET A 150 9.09 -3.96 25.00
CA MET A 150 8.79 -4.80 23.85
C MET A 150 10.09 -5.43 23.35
N GLY A 151 10.16 -6.75 23.30
CA GLY A 151 11.32 -7.48 22.80
C GLY A 151 11.04 -8.34 21.57
N VAL A 152 12.14 -8.71 20.91
CA VAL A 152 12.19 -9.75 19.88
C VAL A 152 13.27 -10.75 20.25
N ILE A 153 12.97 -12.05 20.10
CA ILE A 153 13.90 -13.13 20.45
C ILE A 153 14.55 -13.69 19.19
N ASN A 154 15.88 -13.75 19.19
CA ASN A 154 16.67 -14.21 18.07
C ASN A 154 16.46 -15.70 17.79
N GLU A 155 16.08 -16.04 16.55
CA GLU A 155 15.94 -17.40 16.00
C GLU A 155 15.20 -18.39 16.93
N SER A 156 14.18 -17.91 17.63
CA SER A 156 13.42 -18.72 18.60
C SER A 156 12.71 -19.90 17.92
N ASN A 157 12.93 -21.10 18.46
CA ASN A 157 12.33 -22.34 17.96
C ASN A 157 10.81 -22.46 18.21
N GLN A 158 10.22 -21.53 18.97
CA GLN A 158 8.77 -21.48 19.20
C GLN A 158 8.00 -20.94 18.00
N SER A 159 8.65 -20.14 17.16
CA SER A 159 8.10 -19.71 15.88
C SER A 159 8.49 -20.67 14.76
N LEU A 160 7.60 -20.78 13.77
CA LEU A 160 7.85 -21.48 12.51
C LEU A 160 9.11 -20.90 11.87
N ALA A 161 9.92 -21.74 11.23
CA ALA A 161 11.22 -21.34 10.69
C ALA A 161 11.13 -20.04 9.87
N VAL A 162 10.19 -19.95 8.93
CA VAL A 162 9.99 -18.76 8.07
C VAL A 162 9.56 -17.50 8.82
N ASN A 163 9.02 -17.61 10.03
CA ASN A 163 8.52 -16.45 10.79
C ASN A 163 9.56 -15.90 11.77
N ARG A 164 10.66 -16.61 12.00
CA ARG A 164 11.64 -16.25 13.04
C ARG A 164 12.33 -14.93 12.72
N ILE A 165 12.84 -14.33 13.78
CA ILE A 165 13.52 -13.04 13.76
C ILE A 165 15.01 -13.23 13.98
N ILE A 166 15.85 -12.69 13.11
CA ILE A 166 17.29 -12.54 13.29
C ILE A 166 17.56 -11.15 13.84
N THR A 167 18.26 -11.05 14.98
CA THR A 167 18.60 -9.76 15.58
C THR A 167 20.03 -9.30 15.28
N TYR A 168 20.91 -10.21 14.86
CA TYR A 168 22.37 -10.01 14.70
C TYR A 168 23.12 -9.47 15.95
N GLY A 169 22.41 -9.27 17.06
CA GLY A 169 22.98 -8.90 18.34
C GLY A 169 23.78 -10.04 18.96
N SER A 170 24.64 -9.69 19.91
CA SER A 170 25.42 -10.68 20.69
C SER A 170 24.57 -11.43 21.72
N GLY A 171 23.36 -10.95 22.01
CA GLY A 171 22.43 -11.51 22.98
C GLY A 171 21.33 -12.39 22.36
N PRO A 172 20.56 -13.10 23.20
CA PRO A 172 19.45 -13.95 22.74
C PRO A 172 18.22 -13.14 22.30
N SER A 173 18.19 -11.84 22.57
CA SER A 173 17.06 -10.95 22.29
C SER A 173 17.50 -9.49 22.19
N GLU A 174 16.66 -8.68 21.55
CA GLU A 174 16.73 -7.21 21.55
C GLU A 174 15.41 -6.68 22.11
N SER A 175 15.43 -5.71 23.02
CA SER A 175 14.22 -5.24 23.70
C SER A 175 14.26 -3.76 24.04
N THR A 176 13.14 -3.06 23.86
CA THR A 176 12.97 -1.65 24.24
C THR A 176 13.08 -1.47 25.75
N SER A 177 13.53 -0.31 26.19
CA SER A 177 13.51 0.13 27.59
C SER A 177 12.31 1.05 27.82
N GLY A 178 11.12 0.48 27.91
CA GLY A 178 9.85 1.21 27.86
C GLY A 178 9.48 1.57 26.42
N GLU A 179 9.14 2.83 26.19
CA GLU A 179 8.78 3.35 24.87
C GLU A 179 9.93 3.15 23.87
N GLY A 180 9.63 2.85 22.61
CA GLY A 180 10.66 2.61 21.62
C GLY A 180 10.16 1.95 20.34
N ALA A 181 11.08 1.63 19.43
CA ALA A 181 10.77 1.02 18.15
C ALA A 181 11.80 -0.03 17.73
N ILE A 182 11.32 -1.06 17.03
CA ILE A 182 12.13 -2.09 16.39
C ILE A 182 11.82 -2.09 14.90
N GLU A 183 12.84 -1.92 14.07
CA GLU A 183 12.73 -1.85 12.62
C GLU A 183 13.19 -3.18 12.01
N LEU A 184 12.36 -3.79 11.16
CA LEU A 184 12.63 -5.10 10.58
C LEU A 184 12.38 -5.12 9.08
N VAL A 185 13.22 -5.85 8.34
CA VAL A 185 12.98 -6.22 6.95
C VAL A 185 12.89 -7.73 6.82
N TYR A 186 11.98 -8.24 6.01
CA TYR A 186 11.96 -9.67 5.67
C TYR A 186 12.91 -9.94 4.49
N ASP A 187 13.90 -10.81 4.69
CA ASP A 187 14.97 -11.08 3.71
C ASP A 187 14.63 -12.16 2.67
N GLY A 188 13.38 -12.65 2.68
CA GLY A 188 12.94 -13.78 1.88
C GLY A 188 12.88 -15.09 2.67
N THR A 189 13.58 -15.17 3.81
CA THR A 189 13.63 -16.36 4.67
C THR A 189 13.30 -16.09 6.14
N ARG A 190 13.64 -14.90 6.64
CA ARG A 190 13.51 -14.48 8.04
C ARG A 190 13.18 -13.00 8.12
N TRP A 191 12.61 -12.59 9.25
CA TRP A 191 12.60 -11.19 9.64
C TRP A 191 13.95 -10.82 10.20
N VAL A 192 14.52 -9.72 9.76
CA VAL A 192 15.84 -9.25 10.15
C VAL A 192 15.68 -7.91 10.82
N VAL A 193 16.12 -7.79 12.07
CA VAL A 193 16.21 -6.49 12.75
C VAL A 193 17.32 -5.68 12.11
N ILE A 194 16.98 -4.48 11.63
CA ILE A 194 17.93 -3.54 11.02
C ILE A 194 18.19 -2.33 11.90
N ASN A 195 17.27 -2.02 12.81
CA ASN A 195 17.42 -0.93 13.76
C ASN A 195 16.62 -1.18 15.02
N PHE A 196 17.10 -0.58 16.09
CA PHE A 196 16.51 -0.64 17.42
C PHE A 196 16.66 0.73 18.08
N ARG A 197 15.57 1.26 18.66
CA ARG A 197 15.55 2.57 19.31
C ARG A 197 14.76 2.53 20.62
N ASN A 198 15.38 3.10 21.65
CA ASN A 198 14.76 3.47 22.92
C ASN A 198 14.40 4.97 22.91
#